data_AF-A0A2M6ZJ04-F1
#
_entry.id   AF-A0A2M6ZJ04-F1
#
_cell.length_a   1.000
_cell.length_b   1.000
_cell.length_c   1.000
_cell.angle_alpha   90.00
_cell.angle_beta   90.00
_cell.angle_gamma   90.00
#
_symmetry.space_group_name_H-M   'P 1'
#
loop_
_entity.id
_entity.type
_entity.pdbx_description
1 polymer ?
#
loop_
_entity_poly.entity_id
_entity_poly.type
_entity_poly.pdbx_seq_one_letter_code
_entity_poly.pdbx_strand_id
1 'polypeptide(L)'
;PGVPALAAGAALLGAPLMHDFVVISLSDLLTPWETIIKRLELAAQGDFVIVLYNPKSKKRDWQLGAVRDLLLRFKTPETPVGIVSRAMRQGQAITVTTLHDLTQNPVDMQTIVVVGNSQTYTYGDYMITPRGYQNKYSGPVSGQKQGLGTRDQGSGVRGKKADS
;
A
#
# COMPACT_ATOMS: atom_id res chain seq x y z
N PRO A 1 25.27 0.22 6.69
CA PRO A 1 24.28 0.88 5.79
C PRO A 1 23.17 1.53 6.64
N GLY A 2 22.48 2.55 6.11
CA GLY A 2 21.37 3.22 6.81
C GLY A 2 20.00 2.77 6.32
N VAL A 3 18.98 2.83 7.19
CA VAL A 3 17.58 2.55 6.80
C VAL A 3 17.04 3.74 6.01
N PRO A 4 16.63 3.58 4.74
CA PRO A 4 16.09 4.68 3.95
C PRO A 4 14.69 5.09 4.43
N ALA A 5 14.32 6.35 4.19
CA ALA A 5 13.02 6.90 4.60
C ALA A 5 11.82 6.11 4.07
N LEU A 6 11.89 5.56 2.84
CA LEU A 6 10.84 4.70 2.28
C LEU A 6 10.55 3.48 3.16
N ALA A 7 11.57 2.88 3.78
CA ALA A 7 11.40 1.68 4.59
C ALA A 7 10.69 2.02 5.90
N ALA A 8 11.08 3.12 6.53
CA ALA A 8 10.41 3.67 7.71
C ALA A 8 8.96 4.08 7.40
N GLY A 9 8.72 4.76 6.28
CA GLY A 9 7.38 5.17 5.85
C GLY A 9 6.49 3.97 5.53
N ALA A 10 7.00 2.98 4.79
CA ALA A 10 6.26 1.77 4.46
C ALA A 10 5.88 0.95 5.70
N ALA A 11 6.80 0.82 6.67
CA ALA A 11 6.54 0.11 7.92
C ALA A 11 5.40 0.75 8.73
N LEU A 12 5.21 2.06 8.60
CA LEU A 12 4.10 2.79 9.25
C LEU A 12 2.79 2.69 8.47
N LEU A 13 2.86 2.57 7.14
CA LEU A 13 1.71 2.43 6.26
C LEU A 13 1.17 0.99 6.19
N GLY A 14 1.93 -0.01 6.65
CA GLY A 14 1.56 -1.43 6.55
C GLY A 14 2.45 -2.17 5.57
N ALA A 15 1.91 -2.54 4.40
CA ALA A 15 2.60 -3.35 3.40
C ALA A 15 2.52 -2.79 1.96
N PRO A 16 2.76 -1.48 1.73
CA PRO A 16 2.57 -0.89 0.39
C PRO A 16 3.67 -1.27 -0.62
N LEU A 17 4.85 -1.73 -0.17
CA LEU A 17 6.02 -2.00 -1.03
C LEU A 17 6.28 -3.51 -1.25
N MET A 18 5.24 -4.34 -1.19
CA MET A 18 5.39 -5.80 -1.31
C MET A 18 5.42 -6.30 -2.77
N HIS A 19 5.10 -5.44 -3.74
CA HIS A 19 5.24 -5.66 -5.18
C HIS A 19 6.28 -4.68 -5.76
N ASP A 20 6.58 -4.80 -7.05
CA ASP A 20 7.46 -3.90 -7.78
C ASP A 20 7.16 -2.43 -7.51
N PHE A 21 8.19 -1.70 -7.08
CA PHE A 21 8.09 -0.29 -6.73
C PHE A 21 9.29 0.50 -7.26
N VAL A 22 9.09 1.81 -7.41
CA VAL A 22 10.15 2.76 -7.76
C VAL A 22 10.21 3.89 -6.75
N VAL A 23 11.37 4.53 -6.65
CA VAL A 23 11.58 5.73 -5.83
C VAL A 23 12.00 6.86 -6.74
N ILE A 24 11.25 7.96 -6.74
CA ILE A 24 11.49 9.11 -7.62
C ILE A 24 11.52 10.37 -6.76
N SER A 25 12.60 11.13 -6.87
CA SER A 25 12.70 12.47 -6.27
C SER A 25 12.04 13.50 -7.17
N LEU A 26 11.19 14.37 -6.60
CA LEU A 26 10.60 15.52 -7.30
C LEU A 26 11.48 16.78 -7.27
N SER A 27 12.69 16.69 -6.72
CA SER A 27 13.62 17.81 -6.75
C SER A 27 14.26 17.98 -8.13
N ASP A 28 13.86 19.04 -8.81
CA ASP A 28 14.36 19.53 -10.10
C ASP A 28 15.68 20.32 -10.05
N LEU A 29 16.26 20.52 -8.86
CA LEU A 29 17.45 21.36 -8.66
C LEU A 29 18.64 20.96 -9.56
N LEU A 30 18.87 19.65 -9.71
CA LEU A 30 19.96 19.08 -10.50
C LEU A 30 19.44 18.06 -11.54
N THR A 31 18.13 17.95 -11.69
CA THR A 31 17.51 16.98 -12.60
C THR A 31 16.44 17.72 -13.38
N PRO A 32 16.56 17.82 -14.72
CA PRO A 32 15.54 18.47 -15.53
C PRO A 32 14.15 17.89 -15.27
N TRP A 33 13.15 18.76 -15.17
CA TRP A 33 11.79 18.36 -14.84
C TRP A 33 11.23 17.34 -15.84
N GLU A 34 11.57 17.47 -17.11
CA GLU A 34 11.19 16.57 -18.21
C GLU A 34 11.68 15.14 -17.95
N THR A 35 12.85 15.00 -17.31
CA THR A 35 13.39 13.69 -16.93
C THR A 35 12.58 13.07 -15.78
N ILE A 36 12.16 13.89 -14.82
CA ILE A 36 11.32 13.43 -13.70
C ILE A 36 9.95 12.98 -14.21
N ILE A 37 9.31 13.78 -15.08
CA ILE A 37 8.02 13.43 -15.70
C ILE A 37 8.14 12.14 -16.51
N LYS A 38 9.17 12.00 -17.35
CA LYS A 38 9.39 10.77 -18.13
C LYS A 38 9.51 9.53 -17.23
N ARG A 39 10.21 9.64 -16.10
CA ARG A 39 10.34 8.53 -15.14
C ARG A 39 9.00 8.17 -14.50
N LEU A 40 8.22 9.17 -14.10
CA LEU A 40 6.90 8.96 -13.49
C LEU A 40 5.91 8.34 -14.49
N GLU A 41 5.91 8.82 -15.73
CA GLU A 41 5.07 8.28 -16.79
C GLU A 41 5.39 6.81 -17.07
N LEU A 42 6.67 6.46 -17.21
CA LEU A 42 7.08 5.07 -17.41
C LEU A 42 6.75 4.18 -16.20
N ALA A 43 6.94 4.69 -14.99
CA ALA A 43 6.57 3.97 -13.76
C ALA A 43 5.06 3.74 -13.68
N ALA A 44 4.25 4.71 -14.08
CA ALA A 44 2.80 4.60 -14.10
C ALA A 44 2.32 3.62 -15.18
N GLN A 45 2.90 3.66 -16.38
CA GLN A 45 2.63 2.69 -17.46
C GLN A 45 2.99 1.26 -17.06
N GLY A 46 4.07 1.08 -16.29
CA GLY A 46 4.49 -0.22 -15.77
C GLY A 46 3.73 -0.68 -14.52
N ASP A 47 2.70 0.04 -14.07
CA ASP A 47 1.93 -0.22 -12.86
C ASP A 47 2.79 -0.45 -11.59
N PHE A 48 3.87 0.32 -11.46
CA PHE A 48 4.67 0.30 -10.24
C PHE A 48 3.93 1.00 -9.11
N VAL A 49 4.23 0.57 -7.87
CA VAL A 49 4.05 1.42 -6.69
C VAL A 49 5.10 2.54 -6.75
N ILE A 50 4.68 3.79 -6.53
CA ILE A 50 5.55 4.95 -6.72
C ILE A 50 5.79 5.63 -5.37
N VAL A 51 7.04 5.67 -4.93
CA VAL A 51 7.46 6.44 -3.75
C VAL A 51 8.05 7.77 -4.18
N LEU A 52 7.46 8.88 -3.74
CA LEU A 52 7.90 10.23 -4.05
C LEU A 52 8.74 10.80 -2.90
N TYR A 53 9.97 11.20 -3.25
CA TYR A 53 10.90 11.90 -2.37
C TYR A 53 10.90 13.39 -2.69
N ASN A 54 11.18 14.22 -1.68
CA ASN A 54 11.21 15.68 -1.80
C ASN A 54 9.94 16.25 -2.46
N PRO A 55 8.73 15.82 -2.04
CA PRO A 55 7.50 16.04 -2.79
C PRO A 55 7.09 17.51 -2.88
N LYS A 56 7.49 18.33 -1.89
CA LYS A 56 7.17 19.76 -1.84
C LYS A 56 8.24 20.54 -1.09
N SER A 57 8.54 21.76 -1.54
CA SER A 57 9.38 22.69 -0.78
C SER A 57 8.80 24.11 -0.82
N LYS A 58 9.31 25.03 0.01
CA LYS A 58 8.79 26.41 0.08
C LYS A 58 8.77 27.15 -1.27
N LYS A 59 9.73 26.86 -2.15
CA LYS A 59 9.85 27.51 -3.48
C LYS A 59 9.16 26.72 -4.60
N ARG A 60 8.70 25.52 -4.32
CA ARG A 60 8.31 24.49 -5.30
C ARG A 60 7.10 23.74 -4.76
N ASP A 61 5.94 24.34 -4.98
CA ASP A 61 4.64 23.90 -4.48
C ASP A 61 3.72 23.34 -5.56
N TRP A 62 4.10 23.49 -6.83
CA TRP A 62 3.31 23.07 -7.99
C TRP A 62 3.60 21.62 -8.44
N GLN A 63 4.80 21.10 -8.18
CA GLN A 63 5.25 19.79 -8.69
C GLN A 63 4.31 18.66 -8.26
N LEU A 64 3.89 18.63 -7.00
CA LEU A 64 3.03 17.56 -6.50
C LEU A 64 1.67 17.52 -7.23
N GLY A 65 1.10 18.68 -7.55
CA GLY A 65 -0.12 18.78 -8.34
C GLY A 65 0.08 18.30 -9.77
N ALA A 66 1.17 18.72 -10.42
CA ALA A 66 1.52 18.25 -11.77
C ALA A 66 1.73 16.72 -11.81
N VAL A 67 2.36 16.14 -10.78
CA VAL A 67 2.53 14.69 -10.65
C VAL A 67 1.19 13.99 -10.43
N ARG A 68 0.31 14.51 -9.56
CA ARG A 68 -1.05 13.98 -9.40
C ARG A 68 -1.77 13.91 -10.74
N ASP A 69 -1.80 15.02 -11.47
CA ASP A 69 -2.52 15.12 -12.75
C ASP A 69 -1.94 14.18 -13.81
N LEU A 70 -0.61 14.01 -13.84
CA LEU A 70 0.05 13.02 -14.68
C LEU A 70 -0.40 11.60 -14.31
N LEU A 71 -0.36 11.23 -13.04
CA LEU A 71 -0.66 9.88 -12.59
C LEU A 71 -2.14 9.52 -12.79
N LEU A 72 -3.07 10.48 -12.67
CA LEU A 72 -4.49 10.31 -12.96
C LEU A 72 -4.79 9.91 -14.42
N ARG A 73 -3.83 10.07 -15.33
CA ARG A 73 -3.96 9.57 -16.72
C ARG A 73 -3.76 8.06 -16.84
N PHE A 74 -3.18 7.42 -15.82
CA PHE A 74 -2.80 6.00 -15.84
C PHE A 74 -3.39 5.19 -14.68
N LYS A 75 -3.71 5.85 -13.56
CA LYS A 75 -4.22 5.25 -12.33
C LYS A 75 -5.60 5.81 -12.00
N THR A 76 -6.42 5.04 -11.29
CA THR A 76 -7.75 5.50 -10.89
C THR A 76 -7.66 6.60 -9.82
N PRO A 77 -8.62 7.56 -9.77
CA PRO A 77 -8.66 8.58 -8.73
C PRO A 77 -8.65 8.00 -7.30
N GLU A 78 -9.24 6.83 -7.11
CA GLU A 78 -9.36 6.12 -5.83
C GLU A 78 -8.08 5.36 -5.42
N THR A 79 -7.05 5.35 -6.28
CA THR A 79 -5.79 4.66 -5.98
C THR A 79 -5.26 5.10 -4.61
N PRO A 80 -5.02 4.17 -3.67
CA PRO A 80 -4.57 4.55 -2.34
C PRO A 80 -3.24 5.30 -2.36
N VAL A 81 -3.14 6.31 -1.52
CA VAL A 81 -1.93 7.10 -1.31
C VAL A 81 -1.63 7.22 0.17
N GLY A 82 -0.44 6.79 0.57
CA GLY A 82 0.10 6.98 1.90
C GLY A 82 0.98 8.24 1.96
N ILE A 83 0.78 9.08 2.96
CA ILE A 83 1.59 10.27 3.22
C ILE A 83 2.16 10.13 4.64
N VAL A 84 3.48 10.07 4.74
CA VAL A 84 4.18 9.92 6.02
C VAL A 84 5.12 11.09 6.23
N SER A 85 4.81 11.92 7.21
CA SER A 85 5.67 13.02 7.63
C SER A 85 6.53 12.60 8.81
N ARG A 86 7.81 12.98 8.81
CA ARG A 86 8.75 12.79 9.93
C ARG A 86 8.78 11.35 10.49
N ALA A 87 8.79 10.36 9.60
CA ALA A 87 8.82 8.95 9.97
C ALA A 87 9.92 8.64 11.02
N MET A 88 9.54 7.94 12.08
CA MET A 88 10.39 7.54 13.22
C MET A 88 11.05 8.72 13.94
N ARG A 89 10.40 9.90 13.95
CA ARG A 89 10.89 11.12 14.61
C ARG A 89 9.74 11.85 15.31
N GLN A 90 10.08 12.82 16.15
CA GLN A 90 9.08 13.67 16.80
C GLN A 90 8.24 14.44 15.76
N GLY A 91 6.92 14.47 15.97
CA GLY A 91 5.98 15.08 15.04
C GLY A 91 5.65 14.19 13.83
N GLN A 92 5.87 12.88 13.94
CA GLN A 92 5.40 11.89 12.97
C GLN A 92 3.89 12.01 12.74
N ALA A 93 3.49 11.99 11.48
CA ALA A 93 2.08 11.95 11.08
C ALA A 93 1.92 10.99 9.90
N ILE A 94 0.80 10.26 9.88
CA ILE A 94 0.46 9.29 8.85
C ILE A 94 -0.94 9.64 8.34
N THR A 95 -1.07 9.76 7.03
CA THR A 95 -2.36 9.92 6.37
C THR A 95 -2.47 8.90 5.24
N VAL A 96 -3.57 8.15 5.22
CA VAL A 96 -3.96 7.36 4.06
C VAL A 96 -5.11 8.08 3.38
N THR A 97 -4.95 8.35 2.09
CA THR A 97 -5.88 9.11 1.25
C THR A 97 -5.95 8.49 -0.14
N THR A 98 -6.55 9.19 -1.10
CA THR A 98 -6.64 8.79 -2.51
C THR A 98 -5.73 9.63 -3.39
N LEU A 99 -5.48 9.18 -4.62
CA LEU A 99 -4.74 9.95 -5.61
C LEU A 99 -5.44 11.26 -5.96
N HIS A 100 -6.77 11.26 -6.02
CA HIS A 100 -7.58 12.47 -6.22
C HIS A 100 -7.29 13.54 -5.14
N ASP A 101 -7.26 13.12 -3.87
CA ASP A 101 -7.15 14.02 -2.73
C ASP A 101 -5.69 14.28 -2.29
N LEU A 102 -4.71 13.79 -3.04
CA LEU A 102 -3.28 13.91 -2.72
C LEU A 102 -2.88 15.35 -2.36
N THR A 103 -3.29 16.34 -3.17
CA THR A 103 -2.87 17.74 -2.96
C THR A 103 -3.64 18.46 -1.86
N GLN A 104 -4.71 17.86 -1.32
CA GLN A 104 -5.48 18.43 -0.21
C GLN A 104 -4.82 18.15 1.15
N ASN A 105 -3.77 17.33 1.16
CA ASN A 105 -3.08 16.90 2.36
C ASN A 105 -1.77 17.66 2.58
N PRO A 106 -1.36 17.90 3.84
CA PRO A 106 -0.12 18.59 4.15
C PRO A 106 1.08 17.75 3.72
N VAL A 107 1.95 18.32 2.89
CA VAL A 107 3.16 17.68 2.39
C VAL A 107 4.30 18.70 2.39
N ASP A 108 5.46 18.30 2.88
CA ASP A 108 6.67 19.13 2.95
C ASP A 108 7.95 18.36 2.61
N MET A 109 9.12 18.96 2.88
CA MET A 109 10.42 18.33 2.59
C MET A 109 10.75 17.13 3.50
N GLN A 110 10.02 16.94 4.60
CA GLN A 110 10.20 15.82 5.53
C GLN A 110 9.14 14.73 5.34
N THR A 111 8.43 14.78 4.22
CA THR A 111 7.32 13.89 3.90
C THR A 111 7.72 12.91 2.80
N ILE A 112 7.34 11.64 2.99
CA ILE A 112 7.36 10.61 1.95
C ILE A 112 5.92 10.35 1.50
N VAL A 113 5.70 10.33 0.20
CA VAL A 113 4.40 9.96 -0.40
C VAL A 113 4.55 8.62 -1.10
N VAL A 114 3.62 7.70 -0.88
CA VAL A 114 3.57 6.38 -1.52
C VAL A 114 2.27 6.27 -2.28
N VAL A 115 2.32 6.24 -3.60
CA VAL A 115 1.16 6.03 -4.48
C VAL A 115 1.09 4.56 -4.86
N GLY A 116 -0.06 3.94 -4.59
CA GLY A 116 -0.29 2.53 -4.89
C GLY A 116 -0.26 2.20 -6.38
N ASN A 117 -0.23 0.91 -6.66
CA ASN A 117 -0.52 0.36 -7.98
C ASN A 117 -1.98 -0.11 -8.09
N SER A 118 -2.35 -0.69 -9.23
CA SER A 118 -3.72 -1.13 -9.50
C SER A 118 -4.27 -2.19 -8.53
N GLN A 119 -3.39 -2.91 -7.82
CA GLN A 119 -3.75 -3.95 -6.85
C GLN A 119 -3.71 -3.44 -5.41
N THR A 120 -3.27 -2.21 -5.18
CA THR A 120 -3.14 -1.65 -3.83
C THR A 120 -4.51 -1.29 -3.28
N TYR A 121 -4.78 -1.68 -2.04
CA TYR A 121 -6.02 -1.37 -1.34
C TYR A 121 -5.75 -0.95 0.11
N THR A 122 -6.76 -0.41 0.78
CA THR A 122 -6.71 -0.05 2.19
C THR A 122 -7.44 -1.09 3.06
N TYR A 123 -6.92 -1.35 4.24
CA TYR A 123 -7.54 -2.20 5.25
C TYR A 123 -7.41 -1.53 6.62
N GLY A 124 -8.51 -0.96 7.10
CA GLY A 124 -8.46 -0.01 8.22
C GLY A 124 -7.55 1.17 7.85
N ASP A 125 -6.61 1.51 8.73
CA ASP A 125 -5.64 2.59 8.53
C ASP A 125 -4.40 2.15 7.74
N TYR A 126 -4.36 0.92 7.24
CA TYR A 126 -3.22 0.36 6.54
C TYR A 126 -3.40 0.34 5.02
N MET A 127 -2.30 0.48 4.30
CA MET A 127 -2.17 0.34 2.86
C MET A 127 -1.45 -0.98 2.54
N ILE A 128 -2.05 -1.78 1.65
CA ILE A 128 -1.58 -3.14 1.33
C ILE A 128 -1.49 -3.29 -0.18
N THR A 129 -0.30 -3.70 -0.64
CA THR A 129 -0.10 -4.14 -2.02
C THR A 129 0.12 -5.66 -2.02
N PRO A 130 -0.81 -6.48 -2.51
CA PRO A 130 -0.68 -7.94 -2.44
C PRO A 130 0.43 -8.45 -3.36
N ARG A 131 1.06 -9.57 -2.99
CA ARG A 131 2.06 -10.29 -3.81
C ARG A 131 1.44 -11.15 -4.93
N GLY A 132 0.19 -10.92 -5.30
CA GLY A 132 -0.51 -11.68 -6.36
C GLY A 132 -1.02 -13.09 -5.99
N TYR A 133 -0.89 -13.54 -4.74
CA TYR A 133 -1.41 -14.87 -4.33
C TYR A 133 -2.94 -14.97 -4.32
N GLN A 134 -3.67 -13.86 -4.38
CA GLN A 134 -5.13 -13.86 -4.41
C GLN A 134 -5.70 -14.60 -5.63
N ASN A 135 -4.98 -14.63 -6.76
CA ASN A 135 -5.39 -15.39 -7.94
C ASN A 135 -5.04 -16.89 -7.88
N LYS A 136 -4.15 -17.33 -6.97
CA LYS A 136 -3.78 -18.75 -6.86
C LYS A 136 -4.82 -19.61 -6.13
N TYR A 137 -5.67 -19.01 -5.31
CA TYR A 137 -6.72 -19.72 -4.56
C TYR A 137 -8.13 -19.52 -5.12
N SER A 138 -8.28 -18.73 -6.19
CA SER A 138 -9.52 -18.53 -6.94
C SER A 138 -9.68 -19.55 -8.09
N GLY A 139 -9.17 -20.78 -7.90
CA GLY A 139 -9.50 -21.91 -8.76
C GLY A 139 -11.00 -22.27 -8.62
N PRO A 140 -11.62 -22.93 -9.61
CA PRO A 140 -13.04 -23.21 -9.57
C PRO A 140 -13.35 -24.03 -8.31
N VAL A 141 -14.09 -23.44 -7.38
CA VAL A 141 -14.78 -24.20 -6.35
C VAL A 141 -15.90 -24.94 -7.08
N SER A 142 -15.58 -26.10 -7.65
CA SER A 142 -16.57 -27.07 -8.07
C SER A 142 -17.23 -27.62 -6.80
N GLY A 143 -18.41 -27.10 -6.52
CA GLY A 143 -19.24 -27.58 -5.43
C GLY A 143 -19.58 -29.05 -5.61
N GLN A 144 -19.33 -29.83 -4.56
CA GLN A 144 -20.24 -30.90 -4.17
C GLN A 144 -20.45 -30.84 -2.66
N LYS A 145 -21.57 -30.24 -2.26
CA LYS A 145 -22.23 -30.55 -1.00
C LYS A 145 -22.83 -31.96 -1.14
N GLN A 146 -22.27 -32.94 -0.44
CA GLN A 146 -22.98 -34.09 0.12
C GLN A 146 -22.55 -34.11 1.58
N GLY A 147 -23.37 -33.76 2.55
CA GLY A 147 -24.63 -34.41 2.91
C GLY A 147 -24.47 -34.69 4.41
N LEU A 148 -25.28 -34.04 5.25
CA LEU A 148 -25.30 -34.31 6.70
C LEU A 148 -25.61 -35.80 6.93
N GLY A 149 -24.64 -36.55 7.44
CA GLY A 149 -24.83 -37.86 8.05
C GLY A 149 -24.67 -37.73 9.56
N THR A 150 -25.79 -37.79 10.27
CA THR A 150 -25.84 -37.97 11.73
C THR A 150 -25.44 -39.40 12.12
N ARG A 151 -25.09 -39.56 13.41
CA ARG A 151 -24.78 -40.78 14.20
C ARG A 151 -23.27 -41.05 14.30
N ASP A 152 -22.66 -41.30 15.45
CA ASP A 152 -23.19 -41.67 16.77
C ASP A 152 -22.11 -41.35 17.82
N GLN A 153 -22.51 -40.86 18.99
CA GLN A 153 -21.59 -40.69 20.12
C GLN A 153 -21.41 -42.04 20.82
N GLY A 154 -20.31 -42.72 20.50
CA GLY A 154 -19.82 -43.87 21.26
C GLY A 154 -19.33 -43.44 22.65
N SER A 155 -20.23 -43.57 23.62
CA SER A 155 -20.05 -43.31 25.05
C SER A 155 -18.99 -44.22 25.69
N GLY A 156 -18.23 -43.63 26.60
CA GLY A 156 -17.22 -44.33 27.40
C GLY A 156 -17.84 -45.30 28.41
N VAL A 157 -17.19 -46.46 28.55
CA VAL A 157 -17.46 -47.40 29.63
C VAL A 157 -16.32 -47.30 30.65
N ARG A 158 -16.52 -46.50 31.70
CA ARG A 158 -15.83 -46.68 33.00
C ARG A 158 -16.69 -47.59 33.86
N GLY A 159 -16.26 -48.83 34.03
CA GLY A 159 -16.81 -49.73 35.04
C GLY A 159 -16.31 -49.34 36.43
N LYS A 160 -17.20 -48.82 37.28
CA LYS A 160 -17.11 -48.90 38.74
C LYS A 160 -18.49 -49.38 39.24
N LYS A 161 -18.54 -50.56 39.84
CA LYS A 161 -19.56 -50.94 40.82
C LYS A 161 -18.87 -51.17 42.14
N ALA A 162 -19.45 -50.58 43.18
CA ALA A 162 -19.16 -50.84 44.57
C ALA A 162 -20.23 -51.78 45.17
N ASP A 163 -19.82 -52.44 46.25
CA ASP A 163 -20.58 -53.00 47.36
C ASP A 163 -21.35 -54.33 47.18
N SER A 164 -20.70 -55.40 47.66
CA SER A 164 -21.17 -56.24 48.78
C SER A 164 -19.99 -56.95 49.42
#